data_AF-A0A967WMY5-F1
#
_entry.id   AF-A0A967WMY5-F1
#
_cell.length_a   1.000
_cell.length_b   1.000
_cell.length_c   1.000
_cell.angle_alpha   90.00
_cell.angle_beta   90.00
_cell.angle_gamma   90.00
#
_symmetry.space_group_name_H-M   'P 1'
#
loop_
_entity.id
_entity.type
_entity.pdbx_description
1 polymer ?
#
loop_
_entity_poly.entity_id
_entity_poly.type
_entity_poly.pdbx_seq_one_letter_code
_entity_poly.pdbx_strand_id
1 'polypeptide(L)'
;MSKQKGSLTGEHFMLGDHAAAEGAILAGCRFFAGYPITPATEIAERMSVRLPQVDGVYIQMEDELASMNAILGASWAGVKSMTATSGPGFSL
;
A
#
# COMPACT_ATOMS: atom_id res chain seq x y z
N MET A 1 17.17 -20.23 -7.69
CA MET A 1 16.08 -19.67 -6.86
C MET A 1 16.14 -18.15 -6.98
N SER A 2 15.22 -17.54 -7.73
CA SER A 2 15.12 -16.09 -7.85
C SER A 2 14.82 -15.49 -6.47
N LYS A 3 15.62 -14.53 -5.99
CA LYS A 3 15.25 -13.75 -4.80
C LYS A 3 13.90 -13.09 -5.11
N GLN A 4 12.86 -13.46 -4.37
CA GLN A 4 11.53 -12.85 -4.49
C GLN A 4 11.67 -11.35 -4.30
N LYS A 5 11.58 -10.56 -5.38
CA LYS A 5 11.61 -9.09 -5.32
C LYS A 5 10.51 -8.63 -4.34
N GLY A 6 10.91 -8.13 -3.18
CA GLY A 6 10.00 -7.61 -2.15
C GLY A 6 10.00 -8.35 -0.81
N SER A 7 10.66 -9.51 -0.69
CA SER A 7 10.72 -10.23 0.59
C SER A 7 11.80 -9.63 1.52
N LEU A 8 11.39 -9.16 2.71
CA LEU A 8 12.29 -8.88 3.83
C LEU A 8 12.46 -10.16 4.66
N THR A 9 13.63 -10.80 4.58
CA THR A 9 13.93 -12.01 5.34
C THR A 9 14.62 -11.68 6.67
N GLY A 10 14.45 -12.53 7.69
CA GLY A 10 15.08 -12.37 9.01
C GLY A 10 14.13 -11.82 10.08
N GLU A 11 14.67 -11.56 11.27
CA GLU A 11 13.94 -10.91 12.36
C GLU A 11 14.03 -9.39 12.22
N HIS A 12 12.88 -8.73 12.32
CA HIS A 12 12.76 -7.29 12.17
C HIS A 12 11.92 -6.72 13.32
N PHE A 13 12.41 -5.65 13.95
CA PHE A 13 11.62 -4.85 14.89
C PHE A 13 11.00 -3.68 14.10
N MET A 14 9.68 -3.64 13.96
CA MET A 14 9.00 -2.66 13.12
C MET A 14 7.65 -2.20 13.68
N LEU A 15 7.21 -1.03 13.21
CA LEU A 15 5.84 -0.52 13.42
C LEU A 15 4.81 -1.44 12.78
N GLY A 16 3.62 -1.53 13.37
CA GLY A 16 2.51 -2.34 12.84
C GLY A 16 2.10 -1.92 11.43
N ASP A 17 2.08 -0.62 11.15
CA ASP A 17 1.76 -0.07 9.82
C ASP A 17 2.80 -0.48 8.76
N HIS A 18 4.08 -0.48 9.14
CA HIS A 18 5.13 -0.99 8.26
C HIS A 18 4.95 -2.49 8.00
N ALA A 19 4.58 -3.26 9.03
CA ALA A 19 4.32 -4.69 8.87
C ALA A 19 3.13 -4.95 7.93
N ALA A 20 2.07 -4.15 8.01
CA ALA A 20 0.93 -4.23 7.11
C ALA A 20 1.32 -3.94 5.65
N ALA A 21 2.12 -2.89 5.42
CA ALA A 21 2.63 -2.54 4.09
C ALA A 21 3.51 -3.67 3.50
N GLU A 22 4.47 -4.19 4.27
CA GLU A 22 5.32 -5.29 3.81
C GLU A 22 4.54 -6.58 3.58
N GLY A 23 3.55 -6.87 4.42
CA GLY A 23 2.63 -8.00 4.24
C GLY A 23 1.86 -7.92 2.93
N ALA A 24 1.35 -6.73 2.58
CA ALA A 24 0.67 -6.52 1.31
C ALA A 24 1.61 -6.69 0.10
N ILE A 25 2.83 -6.15 0.18
CA ILE A 25 3.85 -6.31 -0.86
C ILE A 25 4.22 -7.78 -1.06
N LEU A 26 4.40 -8.52 0.05
CA LEU A 26 4.67 -9.94 0.05
C LEU A 26 3.51 -10.75 -0.55
N ALA A 27 2.27 -10.33 -0.31
CA ALA A 27 1.08 -10.91 -0.92
C ALA A 27 0.96 -10.59 -2.42
N GLY A 28 1.87 -9.79 -3.00
CA GLY A 28 1.89 -9.44 -4.41
C GLY A 28 1.16 -8.14 -4.75
N CYS A 29 0.88 -7.27 -3.77
CA CYS A 29 0.31 -5.95 -4.04
C CYS A 29 1.30 -5.09 -4.85
N ARG A 30 0.84 -4.52 -5.97
CA ARG A 30 1.66 -3.71 -6.88
C ARG A 30 1.04 -2.35 -7.22
N PHE A 31 -0.09 -2.00 -6.61
CA PHE A 31 -0.69 -0.69 -6.75
C PHE A 31 -1.20 -0.18 -5.40
N PHE A 32 -0.85 1.05 -5.04
CA PHE A 32 -1.39 1.75 -3.89
C PHE A 32 -1.91 3.12 -4.31
N ALA A 33 -3.13 3.43 -3.92
CA ALA A 33 -3.66 4.78 -3.99
C ALA A 33 -4.28 5.14 -2.64
N GLY A 34 -3.94 6.31 -2.09
CA GLY A 34 -4.39 6.70 -0.75
C GLY A 34 -4.29 8.19 -0.50
N TYR A 35 -5.02 8.65 0.51
CA TYR A 35 -4.97 10.01 1.04
C TYR A 35 -4.37 9.97 2.46
N PRO A 36 -3.43 10.87 2.81
CA PRO A 36 -2.80 10.86 4.12
C PRO A 36 -3.78 11.24 5.23
N ILE A 37 -4.00 10.31 6.16
CA ILE A 37 -4.83 10.53 7.36
C ILE A 37 -4.27 9.76 8.55
N THR A 38 -4.11 10.42 9.69
CA THR A 38 -3.59 9.80 10.92
C THR A 38 -4.61 8.82 11.50
N PRO A 39 -4.20 7.66 12.06
CA PRO A 39 -2.84 7.10 12.18
C PRO A 39 -2.50 6.08 11.08
N ALA A 40 -2.96 6.27 9.84
CA ALA A 40 -2.71 5.34 8.73
C ALA A 40 -1.59 5.82 7.77
N THR A 41 -1.03 7.02 8.03
CA THR A 41 -0.07 7.69 7.15
C THR A 41 1.21 6.89 6.96
N GLU A 42 1.69 6.22 8.01
CA GLU A 42 2.90 5.41 8.01
C GLU A 42 2.82 4.24 7.02
N ILE A 43 1.62 3.70 6.75
CA ILE A 43 1.40 2.69 5.69
C ILE A 43 1.68 3.33 4.33
N ALA A 44 1.07 4.49 4.05
CA ALA A 44 1.21 5.19 2.78
C ALA A 44 2.68 5.63 2.55
N GLU A 45 3.34 6.15 3.58
CA GLU A 45 4.76 6.50 3.54
C GLU A 45 5.63 5.27 3.20
N ARG A 46 5.40 4.14 3.88
CA ARG A 46 6.15 2.91 3.62
C ARG A 46 5.92 2.40 2.20
N MET A 47 4.68 2.42 1.73
CA MET A 47 4.32 1.98 0.37
C MET A 47 4.94 2.88 -0.71
N SER A 48 5.05 4.19 -0.47
CA SER A 48 5.68 5.14 -1.40
C SER A 48 7.14 4.80 -1.69
N VAL A 49 7.86 4.30 -0.68
CA VAL A 49 9.27 3.90 -0.81
C VAL A 49 9.40 2.49 -1.39
N ARG A 50 8.53 1.56 -0.96
CA ARG A 50 8.72 0.13 -1.23
C ARG A 50 8.14 -0.32 -2.57
N LEU A 51 7.03 0.24 -3.02
CA LEU A 51 6.39 -0.17 -4.28
C LEU A 51 7.30 0.01 -5.52
N PRO A 52 8.01 1.14 -5.70
CA PRO A 52 8.93 1.29 -6.83
C PRO A 52 10.05 0.24 -6.86
N GLN A 53 10.42 -0.31 -5.69
CA GLN A 53 11.47 -1.33 -5.57
C GLN A 53 10.99 -2.74 -5.98
N VAL A 54 9.68 -2.93 -6.10
CA VAL A 54 9.05 -4.21 -6.45
C VAL A 54 8.22 -4.10 -7.72
N ASP A 55 8.54 -3.13 -8.58
CA ASP A 55 7.87 -2.85 -9.85
C ASP A 55 6.38 -2.51 -9.68
N GLY A 56 6.02 -1.86 -8.56
CA GLY A 56 4.68 -1.35 -8.27
C GLY A 56 4.58 0.17 -8.32
N VAL A 57 3.34 0.68 -8.23
CA VAL A 57 3.01 2.11 -8.37
C VAL A 57 2.31 2.63 -7.13
N TYR A 58 2.82 3.72 -6.58
CA TYR A 58 2.21 4.49 -5.50
C TYR A 58 1.67 5.81 -6.06
N ILE A 59 0.44 6.18 -5.69
CA ILE A 59 -0.16 7.48 -6.03
C ILE A 59 -0.83 8.05 -4.78
N GLN A 60 -0.50 9.29 -4.43
CA GLN A 60 -1.27 10.04 -3.45
C GLN A 60 -2.48 10.67 -4.17
N MET A 61 -3.67 10.43 -3.64
CA MET A 61 -4.91 10.98 -4.18
C MET A 61 -5.35 12.23 -3.41
N GLU A 62 -6.38 12.89 -3.93
CA GLU A 62 -6.98 14.09 -3.35
C GLU A 62 -7.84 13.78 -2.12
N ASP A 63 -8.48 12.60 -2.07
CA ASP A 63 -9.32 12.13 -0.97
C ASP A 63 -9.44 10.59 -0.97
N GLU A 64 -10.13 10.05 0.03
CA GLU A 64 -10.37 8.62 0.19
C GLU A 64 -11.30 8.01 -0.86
N LEU A 65 -12.23 8.78 -1.44
CA LEU A 65 -13.13 8.28 -2.48
C LEU A 65 -12.38 8.11 -3.81
N ALA A 66 -11.54 9.06 -4.17
CA ALA A 66 -10.64 8.98 -5.30
C ALA A 66 -9.62 7.85 -5.15
N SER A 67 -9.09 7.67 -3.94
CA SER A 67 -8.26 6.53 -3.56
C SER A 67 -8.98 5.20 -3.84
N MET A 68 -10.22 5.06 -3.37
CA MET A 68 -11.04 3.86 -3.56
C MET A 68 -11.33 3.60 -5.05
N ASN A 69 -11.73 4.63 -5.79
CA ASN A 69 -12.01 4.51 -7.23
C ASN A 69 -10.77 4.05 -8.02
N ALA A 70 -9.59 4.56 -7.68
CA ALA A 70 -8.36 4.16 -8.35
C ALA A 70 -7.93 2.73 -8.05
N ILE A 71 -8.01 2.29 -6.79
CA ILE A 71 -7.68 0.89 -6.46
C ILE A 71 -8.68 -0.10 -7.08
N LEU A 72 -9.95 0.30 -7.24
CA LEU A 72 -10.96 -0.48 -7.95
C LEU A 72 -10.62 -0.61 -9.44
N GLY A 73 -10.24 0.50 -10.09
CA GLY A 73 -9.77 0.49 -11.48
C GLY A 73 -8.53 -0.39 -11.68
N ALA A 74 -7.55 -0.29 -10.77
CA ALA A 74 -6.36 -1.13 -10.79
C ALA A 74 -6.69 -2.63 -10.59
N SER A 75 -7.62 -2.94 -9.68
CA SER A 75 -8.10 -4.30 -9.45
C SER A 75 -8.80 -4.87 -10.69
N TRP A 76 -9.67 -4.09 -11.33
CA TRP A 76 -10.30 -4.48 -12.59
C TRP A 76 -9.24 -4.74 -13.67
N ALA A 77 -8.22 -3.88 -13.79
CA ALA A 77 -7.12 -4.08 -14.73
C ALA A 77 -6.22 -5.30 -14.41
N GLY A 78 -6.51 -6.06 -13.36
CA GLY A 78 -5.82 -7.31 -13.01
C GLY A 78 -4.64 -7.13 -12.05
N VAL A 79 -4.51 -5.97 -11.41
CA VAL A 79 -3.43 -5.68 -10.46
C VAL A 79 -3.94 -5.80 -9.02
N LYS A 80 -3.23 -6.54 -8.17
CA LYS A 80 -3.51 -6.54 -6.74
C LYS A 80 -3.21 -5.15 -6.17
N SER A 81 -4.26 -4.48 -5.72
CA SER A 81 -4.23 -3.10 -5.23
C SER A 81 -4.63 -3.01 -3.75
N MET A 82 -4.23 -1.92 -3.10
CA MET A 82 -4.66 -1.61 -1.73
C MET A 82 -4.74 -0.09 -1.50
N THR A 83 -5.52 0.30 -0.50
CA THR A 83 -5.50 1.65 0.09
C THR A 83 -5.32 1.53 1.61
N ALA A 84 -5.05 2.63 2.29
CA ALA A 84 -5.05 2.73 3.74
C ALA A 84 -5.75 4.03 4.16
N THR A 85 -6.56 3.96 5.21
CA THR A 85 -7.35 5.09 5.72
C THR A 85 -7.62 4.93 7.22
N SER A 86 -8.25 5.92 7.85
CA SER A 86 -8.70 5.89 9.24
C SER A 86 -10.15 6.41 9.37
N GLY A 87 -10.67 6.47 10.61
CA GLY A 87 -12.10 6.62 10.92
C GLY A 87 -12.93 7.54 10.00
N PRO A 88 -12.55 8.83 9.81
CA PRO A 88 -13.27 9.73 8.93
C PRO A 88 -13.27 9.30 7.47
N GLY A 89 -12.11 8.91 6.94
CA GLY A 89 -11.95 8.51 5.55
C GLY A 89 -12.66 7.20 5.18
N PHE A 90 -12.91 6.32 6.16
CA PHE A 90 -13.72 5.12 5.95
C PHE A 90 -15.23 5.42 5.84
N SER A 91 -15.70 6.47 6.52
CA SER A 91 -17.14 6.76 6.67
C SER A 91 -17.67 7.84 5.71
N LEU A 92 -16.78 8.47 4.95
CA LEU A 92 -17.06 9.54 3.99
C LEU A 92 -18.02 9.08 2.89
#